data_AF-A0A7Y0BGQ0-F1
#
_entry.id   AF-A0A7Y0BGQ0-F1
#
_cell.length_a   1.000
_cell.length_b   1.000
_cell.length_c   1.000
_cell.angle_alpha   90.00
_cell.angle_beta   90.00
_cell.angle_gamma   90.00
#
_symmetry.space_group_name_H-M   'P 1'
#
loop_
_entity.id
_entity.type
_entity.pdbx_description
1 polymer ?
#
loop_
_entity_poly.entity_id
_entity_poly.type
_entity_poly.pdbx_seq_one_letter_code
_entity_poly.pdbx_strand_id
1 'polypeptide(L)'
;MAQTHLSVDAADLISRITRTPFPGSRKIYIEGSRPDIRVPFREVTLTDTLVAEGGQTRREANAPLRLFDSSGVYTDPVAPIDITRGLEPLRGAWINERADTEALPGISSLYGRERLNDPALSALRMAHAPVPRRAKAGANVSQMHYARRGITTPEMEYIAIRENLVRAQLAERLATERIPKTGHSFGAAIPKDVTAEFVREEVARGRAVIPNNINHP
;
A
#
# COMPACT_ATOMS: atom_id res chain seq x y z
N MET A 1 7.38 21.71 38.01
CA MET A 1 8.34 21.63 36.89
C MET A 1 7.71 22.36 35.71
N ALA A 2 8.37 23.36 35.13
CA ALA A 2 7.85 24.07 33.97
C ALA A 2 7.77 23.08 32.79
N GLN A 3 6.57 22.86 32.25
CA GLN A 3 6.40 22.05 31.04
C GLN A 3 7.04 22.81 29.88
N THR A 4 8.12 22.28 29.31
CA THR A 4 8.73 22.82 28.10
C THR A 4 7.70 22.76 26.98
N HIS A 5 7.25 23.90 26.47
CA HIS A 5 6.42 23.95 25.28
C HIS A 5 7.24 23.45 24.09
N LEU A 6 6.77 22.38 23.46
CA LEU A 6 7.34 21.91 22.19
C LEU A 6 6.96 22.91 21.10
N SER A 7 7.93 23.25 20.24
CA SER A 7 7.69 23.91 18.97
C SER A 7 8.04 22.95 17.83
N VAL A 8 7.29 23.00 16.75
CA VAL A 8 7.50 22.15 15.57
C VAL A 8 7.65 23.06 14.36
N ASP A 9 8.82 23.02 13.73
CA ASP A 9 9.04 23.60 12.42
C ASP A 9 8.68 22.56 11.35
N ALA A 10 7.45 22.64 10.86
CA ALA A 10 6.95 21.73 9.82
C ALA A 10 7.72 21.89 8.50
N ALA A 11 8.20 23.09 8.17
CA ALA A 11 8.93 23.35 6.93
C ALA A 11 10.31 22.68 6.97
N ASP A 12 11.02 22.81 8.09
CA ASP A 12 12.30 22.12 8.34
C ASP A 12 12.15 20.60 8.41
N LEU A 13 11.04 20.09 8.96
CA LEU A 13 10.75 18.65 8.89
C LEU A 13 10.51 18.18 7.44
N ILE A 14 9.68 18.90 6.68
CA ILE A 14 9.37 18.53 5.30
C ILE A 14 10.63 18.56 4.41
N SER A 15 11.50 19.55 4.60
CA SER A 15 12.75 19.68 3.81
C SER A 15 13.71 18.50 4.01
N ARG A 16 13.65 17.84 5.17
CA ARG A 16 14.47 16.66 5.51
C ARG A 16 13.91 15.35 4.98
N ILE A 17 12.65 15.31 4.53
CA ILE A 17 12.04 14.10 4.00
C ILE A 17 12.59 13.83 2.60
N THR A 18 13.24 12.68 2.43
CA THR A 18 13.68 12.23 1.11
C THR A 18 12.47 11.86 0.24
N ARG A 19 12.26 12.63 -0.84
CA ARG A 19 11.16 12.43 -1.80
C ARG A 19 11.61 12.16 -3.23
N THR A 20 12.90 12.35 -3.49
CA THR A 20 13.48 12.12 -4.82
C THR A 20 13.33 10.64 -5.20
N PRO A 21 12.72 10.32 -6.36
CA PRO A 21 12.69 8.96 -6.86
C PRO A 21 14.10 8.39 -7.02
N PHE A 22 14.25 7.06 -6.86
CA PHE A 22 15.51 6.40 -7.17
C PHE A 22 15.91 6.67 -8.64
N PRO A 23 17.21 6.87 -8.94
CA PRO A 23 17.67 7.09 -10.32
C PRO A 23 17.15 6.02 -11.28
N GLY A 24 16.72 6.45 -12.48
CA GLY A 24 16.14 5.56 -13.50
C GLY A 24 14.81 4.91 -13.11
N SER A 25 14.21 5.30 -11.99
CA SER A 25 12.95 4.74 -11.50
C SER A 25 11.83 5.78 -11.46
N ARG A 26 10.60 5.35 -11.72
CA ARG A 26 9.40 6.17 -11.53
C ARG A 26 8.29 5.40 -10.82
N LYS A 27 7.46 6.11 -10.06
CA LYS A 27 6.23 5.55 -9.51
C LYS A 27 5.25 5.29 -10.65
N ILE A 28 4.62 4.13 -10.64
CA ILE A 28 3.48 3.81 -11.49
C ILE A 28 2.35 3.23 -10.61
N TYR A 29 1.13 3.25 -11.13
CA TYR A 29 -0.02 2.63 -10.49
C TYR A 29 -0.70 1.70 -11.49
N ILE A 30 -1.09 0.51 -11.03
CA ILE A 30 -2.01 -0.35 -11.77
C ILE A 30 -3.40 -0.14 -11.17
N GLU A 31 -4.36 0.21 -12.01
CA GLU A 31 -5.76 0.33 -11.64
C GLU A 31 -6.40 -1.05 -11.55
N GLY A 32 -7.22 -1.28 -10.53
CA GLY A 32 -8.02 -2.49 -10.38
C GLY A 32 -9.36 -2.40 -11.11
N SER A 33 -10.35 -3.15 -10.64
CA SER A 33 -11.71 -3.12 -11.15
C SER A 33 -12.44 -1.79 -10.92
N ARG A 34 -11.89 -0.93 -10.04
CA ARG A 34 -12.42 0.38 -9.68
C ARG A 34 -11.33 1.45 -9.75
N PRO A 35 -11.66 2.71 -10.13
CA PRO A 35 -10.68 3.81 -10.23
C PRO A 35 -9.98 4.18 -8.91
N ASP A 36 -10.59 3.87 -7.77
CA ASP A 36 -10.04 4.11 -6.44
C ASP A 36 -9.07 3.00 -5.98
N ILE A 37 -9.03 1.86 -6.68
CA ILE A 37 -8.05 0.79 -6.43
C ILE A 37 -6.82 1.05 -7.30
N ARG A 38 -5.88 1.83 -6.77
CA ARG A 38 -4.60 2.13 -7.43
C ARG A 38 -3.43 1.50 -6.69
N VAL A 39 -2.85 0.45 -7.26
CA VAL A 39 -1.78 -0.32 -6.63
C VAL A 39 -0.41 0.20 -7.08
N PRO A 40 0.44 0.69 -6.15
CA PRO A 40 1.70 1.34 -6.47
C PRO A 40 2.80 0.33 -6.77
N PHE A 41 3.59 0.65 -7.79
CA PHE A 41 4.83 -0.03 -8.12
C PHE A 41 5.90 0.99 -8.49
N ARG A 42 7.14 0.52 -8.54
CA ARG A 42 8.28 1.27 -9.03
C ARG A 42 8.74 0.66 -10.34
N GLU A 43 8.72 1.43 -11.42
CA GLU A 43 9.21 1.00 -12.72
C GLU A 43 10.62 1.54 -12.98
N VAL A 44 11.56 0.65 -13.26
CA VAL A 44 12.98 0.93 -13.53
C VAL A 44 13.23 0.81 -15.03
N THR A 45 13.68 1.89 -15.65
CA THR A 45 14.11 1.88 -17.05
C THR A 45 15.44 1.13 -17.16
N LEU A 46 15.53 0.22 -18.13
CA LEU A 46 16.74 -0.52 -18.44
C LEU A 46 17.39 0.04 -19.71
N THR A 47 18.71 0.06 -19.77
CA THR A 47 19.45 0.41 -20.98
C THR A 47 19.37 -0.70 -22.01
N ASP A 48 19.46 -0.39 -23.30
CA ASP A 48 19.49 -1.39 -24.37
C ASP A 48 20.59 -2.44 -24.20
N THR A 49 20.29 -3.68 -24.57
CA THR A 49 21.27 -4.77 -24.69
C THR A 49 22.02 -4.65 -26.02
N LEU A 50 23.35 -4.77 -26.00
CA LEU A 50 24.15 -4.92 -27.21
C LEU A 50 24.17 -6.38 -27.61
N VAL A 51 23.61 -6.70 -28.77
CA VAL A 51 23.58 -8.05 -29.34
C VAL A 51 24.52 -8.10 -30.53
N ALA A 52 25.52 -8.98 -30.46
CA ALA A 52 26.44 -9.26 -31.56
C ALA A 52 25.98 -10.53 -32.29
N GLU A 53 25.52 -10.38 -33.54
CA GLU A 53 25.02 -11.49 -34.35
C GLU A 53 25.51 -11.30 -35.80
N GLY A 54 26.12 -12.33 -36.39
CA GLY A 54 26.63 -12.26 -37.78
C GLY A 54 27.70 -11.19 -38.04
N GLY A 55 28.46 -10.76 -37.03
CA GLY A 55 29.47 -9.70 -37.16
C GLY A 55 28.93 -8.26 -37.12
N GLN A 56 27.62 -8.08 -36.93
CA GLN A 56 26.99 -6.79 -36.71
C GLN A 56 26.59 -6.63 -35.24
N THR A 57 26.70 -5.41 -34.70
CA THR A 57 26.21 -5.08 -33.36
C THR A 57 24.91 -4.31 -33.48
N ARG A 58 23.82 -4.84 -32.90
CA ARG A 58 22.53 -4.15 -32.80
C ARG A 58 22.19 -3.83 -31.33
N ARG A 59 21.43 -2.76 -31.12
CA ARG A 59 20.84 -2.43 -29.82
C ARG A 59 19.43 -3.03 -29.74
N GLU A 60 19.16 -3.75 -28.68
CA GLU A 60 17.86 -4.31 -28.37
C GLU A 60 17.29 -3.65 -27.12
N ALA A 61 16.14 -3.00 -27.26
CA ALA A 61 15.50 -2.31 -26.14
C ALA A 61 15.02 -3.32 -25.09
N ASN A 62 15.32 -3.03 -23.82
CA ASN A 62 14.84 -3.85 -22.71
C ASN A 62 13.51 -3.30 -22.17
N ALA A 63 12.54 -4.19 -21.98
CA ALA A 63 11.32 -3.83 -21.26
C ALA A 63 11.66 -3.37 -19.83
N PRO A 64 10.94 -2.37 -19.30
CA PRO A 64 11.26 -1.85 -17.98
C PRO A 64 11.00 -2.86 -16.86
N LEU A 65 11.78 -2.79 -15.79
CA LEU A 65 11.62 -3.63 -14.61
C LEU A 65 10.76 -2.92 -13.56
N ARG A 66 9.50 -3.30 -13.47
CA ARG A 66 8.62 -3.02 -12.35
C ARG A 66 9.05 -3.80 -11.10
N LEU A 67 8.85 -3.20 -9.94
CA LEU A 67 9.21 -3.74 -8.63
C LEU A 67 8.11 -3.37 -7.63
N PHE A 68 7.98 -4.20 -6.60
CA PHE A 68 7.14 -3.88 -5.46
C PHE A 68 7.63 -2.57 -4.82
N ASP A 69 6.68 -1.69 -4.48
CA ASP A 69 6.99 -0.39 -3.91
C ASP A 69 6.18 -0.14 -2.65
N SER A 70 6.89 -0.09 -1.52
CA SER A 70 6.34 0.19 -0.19
C SER A 70 6.60 1.62 0.29
N SER A 71 7.15 2.49 -0.56
CA SER A 71 7.45 3.89 -0.19
C SER A 71 6.20 4.78 -0.09
N GLY A 72 5.01 4.28 -0.42
CA GLY A 72 3.77 5.06 -0.42
C GLY A 72 3.81 6.20 -1.43
N VAL A 73 3.10 7.29 -1.15
CA VAL A 73 3.07 8.48 -2.02
C VAL A 73 4.33 9.36 -1.91
N TYR A 74 5.26 9.06 -1.02
CA TYR A 74 6.44 9.91 -0.77
C TYR A 74 7.39 10.01 -1.98
N THR A 75 7.48 8.95 -2.79
CA THR A 75 8.28 8.96 -4.04
C THR A 75 7.44 9.25 -5.28
N ASP A 76 6.20 9.70 -5.09
CA ASP A 76 5.39 10.25 -6.17
C ASP A 76 5.71 11.75 -6.29
N PRO A 77 6.35 12.19 -7.39
CA PRO A 77 6.83 13.56 -7.52
C PRO A 77 5.70 14.58 -7.60
N VAL A 78 4.49 14.17 -7.97
CA VAL A 78 3.33 15.06 -8.08
C VAL A 78 2.42 15.03 -6.85
N ALA A 79 2.69 14.15 -5.88
CA ALA A 79 1.88 14.08 -4.66
C ALA A 79 2.11 15.31 -3.76
N PRO A 80 1.05 16.01 -3.32
CA PRO A 80 1.18 17.06 -2.32
C PRO A 80 1.39 16.42 -0.94
N ILE A 81 2.60 16.51 -0.38
CA ILE A 81 2.91 15.99 0.95
C ILE A 81 2.91 17.13 1.95
N ASP A 82 1.98 17.04 2.90
CA ASP A 82 1.90 17.91 4.07
C ASP A 82 1.77 17.04 5.33
N ILE A 83 2.87 16.90 6.07
CA ILE A 83 2.91 16.08 7.29
C ILE A 83 2.00 16.60 8.40
N THR A 84 1.61 17.88 8.35
CA THR A 84 0.68 18.47 9.33
C THR A 84 -0.75 18.04 9.09
N ARG A 85 -1.08 17.60 7.86
CA ARG A 85 -2.41 17.15 7.45
C ARG A 85 -2.52 15.63 7.32
N GLY A 86 -1.39 14.94 7.17
CA GLY A 86 -1.35 13.51 6.92
C GLY A 86 -1.54 13.17 5.44
N LEU A 87 -1.57 11.87 5.15
CA LEU A 87 -1.79 11.36 3.79
C LEU A 87 -3.29 11.25 3.49
N GLU A 88 -3.62 11.23 2.20
CA GLU A 88 -4.99 11.00 1.74
C GLU A 88 -5.49 9.61 2.21
N PRO A 89 -6.67 9.52 2.86
CA PRO A 89 -7.22 8.28 3.38
C PRO A 89 -7.82 7.40 2.27
N LEU A 90 -6.96 6.72 1.50
CA LEU A 90 -7.34 5.97 0.28
C LEU A 90 -8.47 4.95 0.49
N ARG A 91 -8.54 4.29 1.64
CA ARG A 91 -9.56 3.28 1.97
C ARG A 91 -10.78 3.86 2.68
N GLY A 92 -10.83 5.18 2.88
CA GLY A 92 -11.92 5.85 3.60
C GLY A 92 -13.28 5.54 2.99
N ALA A 93 -13.38 5.60 1.65
CA ALA A 93 -14.58 5.22 0.91
C ALA A 93 -14.95 3.74 1.14
N TRP A 94 -13.98 2.83 1.03
CA TRP A 94 -14.21 1.38 1.19
C TRP A 94 -14.73 1.02 2.58
N ILE A 95 -14.23 1.70 3.61
CA ILE A 95 -14.69 1.53 5.00
C ILE A 95 -16.12 2.07 5.18
N ASN A 96 -16.44 3.20 4.56
CA ASN A 96 -17.79 3.79 4.64
C ASN A 96 -18.84 2.97 3.88
N GLU A 97 -18.51 2.47 2.69
CA GLU A 97 -19.40 1.67 1.83
C GLU A 97 -19.93 0.41 2.52
N ARG A 98 -19.11 -0.25 3.36
CA ARG A 98 -19.52 -1.44 4.10
C ARG A 98 -20.60 -1.19 5.15
N ALA A 99 -20.80 0.08 5.55
CA ALA A 99 -21.83 0.52 6.48
C ALA A 99 -21.88 -0.25 7.82
N ASP A 100 -20.77 -0.84 8.25
CA ASP A 100 -20.63 -1.65 9.47
C ASP A 100 -19.76 -0.98 10.54
N THR A 101 -19.31 0.24 10.27
CA THR A 101 -18.61 1.10 11.23
C THR A 101 -19.41 2.36 11.54
N GLU A 102 -19.16 2.94 12.71
CA GLU A 102 -19.68 4.23 13.14
C GLU A 102 -18.56 5.11 13.67
N ALA A 103 -18.68 6.42 13.43
CA ALA A 103 -17.77 7.42 13.98
C ALA A 103 -18.02 7.59 15.48
N LEU A 104 -16.95 7.72 16.24
CA LEU A 104 -17.01 8.09 17.65
C LEU A 104 -17.10 9.63 17.77
N PRO A 105 -17.74 10.16 18.83
CA PRO A 105 -17.79 11.60 19.08
C PRO A 105 -16.40 12.20 19.38
N GLY A 106 -15.40 11.35 19.64
CA GLY A 106 -14.02 11.73 19.89
C GLY A 106 -13.20 10.54 20.36
N ILE A 107 -11.98 10.82 20.80
CA ILE A 107 -11.09 9.81 21.38
C ILE A 107 -11.69 9.29 22.69
N SER A 108 -11.93 7.98 22.76
CA SER A 108 -12.59 7.34 23.90
C SER A 108 -11.63 6.81 24.97
N SER A 109 -10.38 6.49 24.61
CA SER A 109 -9.39 5.95 25.54
C SER A 109 -8.97 6.99 26.59
N LEU A 110 -8.70 6.54 27.82
CA LEU A 110 -8.19 7.41 28.88
C LEU A 110 -6.89 8.10 28.43
N TYR A 111 -5.90 7.30 28.01
CA TYR A 111 -4.62 7.78 27.52
C TYR A 111 -4.76 8.81 26.39
N GLY A 112 -5.61 8.52 25.39
CA GLY A 112 -5.79 9.42 24.27
C GLY A 112 -6.45 10.75 24.66
N ARG A 113 -7.40 10.74 25.61
CA ARG A 113 -7.98 11.97 26.17
C ARG A 113 -6.98 12.79 26.98
N GLU A 114 -6.14 12.13 27.79
CA GLU A 114 -5.06 12.80 28.51
C GLU A 114 -4.09 13.50 27.55
N ARG A 115 -3.65 12.84 26.47
CA ARG A 115 -2.76 13.45 25.47
C ARG A 115 -3.43 14.57 24.68
N LEU A 116 -4.72 14.40 24.34
CA LEU A 116 -5.48 15.43 23.63
C LEU A 116 -5.62 16.71 24.47
N ASN A 117 -5.70 16.58 25.80
CA ASN A 117 -5.86 17.71 26.71
C ASN A 117 -4.52 18.29 27.22
N ASP A 118 -3.39 17.65 26.91
CA ASP A 118 -2.05 18.11 27.31
C ASP A 118 -1.60 19.32 26.46
N PRO A 119 -1.46 20.53 27.03
CA PRO A 119 -1.04 21.71 26.29
C PRO A 119 0.39 21.61 25.73
N ALA A 120 1.27 20.82 26.37
CA ALA A 120 2.65 20.65 25.93
C ALA A 120 2.74 19.95 24.55
N LEU A 121 1.70 19.20 24.17
CA LEU A 121 1.61 18.48 22.90
C LEU A 121 0.91 19.28 21.80
N SER A 122 0.49 20.52 22.06
CA SER A 122 -0.30 21.30 21.10
C SER A 122 0.41 21.47 19.75
N ALA A 123 1.74 21.66 19.74
CA ALA A 123 2.51 21.82 18.52
C ALA A 123 2.66 20.53 17.68
N LEU A 124 2.40 19.36 18.26
CA LEU A 124 2.46 18.07 17.57
C LEU A 124 1.11 17.64 16.97
N ARG A 125 0.05 18.43 17.18
CA ARG A 125 -1.29 18.08 16.71
C ARG A 125 -1.39 18.31 15.20
N MET A 126 -1.97 17.33 14.51
CA MET A 126 -2.34 17.50 13.11
C MET A 126 -3.36 18.61 12.97
N ALA A 127 -3.32 19.33 11.84
CA ALA A 127 -4.28 20.38 11.51
C ALA A 127 -5.72 19.82 11.46
N HIS A 128 -5.87 18.57 11.00
CA HIS A 128 -7.13 17.85 10.98
C HIS A 128 -6.93 16.48 11.63
N ALA A 129 -7.43 16.31 12.85
CA ALA A 129 -7.37 15.03 13.53
C ALA A 129 -8.35 14.04 12.86
N PRO A 130 -7.93 12.78 12.60
CA PRO A 130 -8.85 11.77 12.08
C PRO A 130 -9.94 11.47 13.11
N VAL A 131 -11.17 11.28 12.63
CA VAL A 131 -12.31 10.90 13.49
C VAL A 131 -12.24 9.40 13.76
N PRO A 132 -12.04 8.95 15.01
CA PRO A 132 -11.97 7.54 15.32
C PRO A 132 -13.28 6.83 15.01
N ARG A 133 -13.19 5.59 14.52
CA ARG A 133 -14.30 4.72 14.19
C ARG A 133 -14.25 3.45 15.03
N ARG A 134 -15.43 2.86 15.24
CA ARG A 134 -15.58 1.50 15.78
C ARG A 134 -16.56 0.69 14.92
N ALA A 135 -16.55 -0.62 15.09
CA ALA A 135 -17.61 -1.47 14.56
C ALA A 135 -18.96 -1.09 15.21
N LYS A 136 -20.04 -1.13 14.42
CA LYS A 136 -21.41 -1.05 14.96
C LYS A 136 -21.68 -2.21 15.91
N ALA A 137 -22.64 -2.04 16.82
CA ALA A 137 -23.05 -3.13 17.72
C ALA A 137 -23.43 -4.38 16.92
N GLY A 138 -22.85 -5.53 17.26
CA GLY A 138 -23.08 -6.81 16.57
C GLY A 138 -22.32 -6.99 15.25
N ALA A 139 -21.58 -5.99 14.76
CA ALA A 139 -20.78 -6.09 13.55
C ALA A 139 -19.34 -6.57 13.85
N ASN A 140 -18.71 -7.19 12.86
CA ASN A 140 -17.29 -7.53 12.88
C ASN A 140 -16.64 -7.01 11.60
N VAL A 141 -15.60 -6.20 11.76
CA VAL A 141 -14.98 -5.44 10.67
C VAL A 141 -13.66 -6.04 10.18
N SER A 142 -13.30 -7.22 10.69
CA SER A 142 -12.04 -7.88 10.32
C SER A 142 -12.11 -8.50 8.92
N GLN A 143 -10.97 -8.53 8.22
CA GLN A 143 -10.88 -9.17 6.91
C GLN A 143 -11.19 -10.67 6.97
N MET A 144 -10.83 -11.34 8.07
CA MET A 144 -11.20 -12.75 8.29
C MET A 144 -12.71 -12.96 8.40
N HIS A 145 -13.45 -12.02 9.01
CA HIS A 145 -14.91 -12.08 9.06
C HIS A 145 -15.53 -11.99 7.67
N TYR A 146 -15.13 -11.00 6.86
CA TYR A 146 -15.61 -10.87 5.48
C TYR A 146 -15.25 -12.12 4.65
N ALA A 147 -14.00 -12.58 4.75
CA ALA A 147 -13.51 -13.73 4.01
C ALA A 147 -14.32 -15.00 4.30
N ARG A 148 -14.61 -15.30 5.56
CA ARG A 148 -15.42 -16.47 5.97
C ARG A 148 -16.89 -16.38 5.57
N ARG A 149 -17.39 -15.17 5.29
CA ARG A 149 -18.72 -14.94 4.72
C ARG A 149 -18.74 -15.00 3.18
N GLY A 150 -17.62 -15.30 2.55
CA GLY A 150 -17.51 -15.32 1.08
C GLY A 150 -17.46 -13.93 0.45
N ILE A 151 -17.14 -12.88 1.23
CA ILE A 151 -17.09 -11.51 0.74
C ILE A 151 -15.63 -11.19 0.36
N THR A 152 -15.43 -10.84 -0.90
CA THR A 152 -14.16 -10.31 -1.42
C THR A 152 -14.15 -8.79 -1.28
N THR A 153 -13.21 -8.27 -0.49
CA THR A 153 -13.11 -6.82 -0.22
C THR A 153 -12.18 -6.12 -1.23
N PRO A 154 -12.29 -4.78 -1.41
CA PRO A 154 -11.32 -4.02 -2.19
C PRO A 154 -9.87 -4.21 -1.72
N GLU A 155 -9.65 -4.44 -0.43
CA GLU A 155 -8.32 -4.74 0.09
C GLU A 155 -7.76 -6.08 -0.39
N MET A 156 -8.60 -7.11 -0.57
CA MET A 156 -8.19 -8.39 -1.13
C MET A 156 -7.83 -8.27 -2.61
N GLU A 157 -8.58 -7.48 -3.38
CA GLU A 157 -8.25 -7.17 -4.77
C GLU A 157 -6.95 -6.36 -4.90
N TYR A 158 -6.79 -5.33 -4.07
CA TYR A 158 -5.56 -4.54 -4.02
C TYR A 158 -4.33 -5.44 -3.83
N ILE A 159 -4.40 -6.40 -2.89
CA ILE A 159 -3.33 -7.37 -2.64
C ILE A 159 -3.11 -8.30 -3.84
N ALA A 160 -4.18 -8.82 -4.44
CA ALA A 160 -4.10 -9.70 -5.60
C ALA A 160 -3.33 -9.04 -6.77
N ILE A 161 -3.66 -7.78 -7.09
CA ILE A 161 -2.93 -7.00 -8.10
C ILE A 161 -1.47 -6.81 -7.68
N ARG A 162 -1.22 -6.50 -6.40
CA ARG A 162 0.13 -6.25 -5.87
C ARG A 162 1.04 -7.46 -5.94
N GLU A 163 0.50 -8.66 -5.67
CA GLU A 163 1.24 -9.93 -5.68
C GLU A 163 1.46 -10.47 -7.10
N ASN A 164 0.61 -10.11 -8.07
CA ASN A 164 0.75 -10.57 -9.45
C ASN A 164 1.86 -9.89 -10.26
N LEU A 165 2.39 -8.75 -9.80
CA LEU A 165 3.37 -7.95 -10.56
C LEU A 165 4.57 -8.79 -11.02
N VAL A 166 5.16 -9.55 -10.09
CA VAL A 166 6.35 -10.38 -10.37
C VAL A 166 6.10 -11.37 -11.50
N ARG A 167 4.85 -11.80 -11.66
CA ARG A 167 4.46 -12.83 -12.63
C ARG A 167 4.12 -12.28 -14.01
N ALA A 168 3.44 -11.13 -14.07
CA ALA A 168 3.20 -10.45 -15.35
C ALA A 168 4.52 -10.09 -16.04
N GLN A 169 5.50 -9.62 -15.25
CA GLN A 169 6.85 -9.34 -15.74
C GLN A 169 7.65 -10.58 -16.09
N LEU A 170 7.46 -11.67 -15.33
CA LEU A 170 8.05 -12.95 -15.66
C LEU A 170 7.51 -13.44 -17.01
N ALA A 171 6.20 -13.40 -17.26
CA ALA A 171 5.63 -13.80 -18.55
C ALA A 171 6.19 -12.98 -19.72
N GLU A 172 6.32 -11.65 -19.56
CA GLU A 172 6.95 -10.78 -20.56
C GLU A 172 8.44 -11.14 -20.80
N ARG A 173 9.21 -11.46 -19.75
CA ARG A 173 10.62 -11.90 -19.88
C ARG A 173 10.78 -13.32 -20.41
N LEU A 174 9.88 -14.23 -20.07
CA LEU A 174 9.91 -15.63 -20.53
C LEU A 174 9.61 -15.78 -22.02
N ALA A 175 9.01 -14.77 -22.65
CA ALA A 175 8.86 -14.72 -24.09
C ALA A 175 10.23 -14.60 -24.81
N THR A 176 11.25 -14.09 -24.14
CA THR A 176 12.60 -13.87 -24.69
C THR A 176 13.72 -14.65 -23.97
N GLU A 177 13.50 -15.10 -22.72
CA GLU A 177 14.49 -15.81 -21.90
C GLU A 177 14.09 -17.27 -21.57
N ARG A 178 15.08 -18.11 -21.28
CA ARG A 178 14.87 -19.50 -20.82
C ARG A 178 14.03 -19.53 -19.55
N ILE A 179 13.04 -20.41 -19.51
CA ILE A 179 12.18 -20.60 -18.34
C ILE A 179 13.02 -20.95 -17.11
N PRO A 180 12.97 -20.17 -16.00
CA PRO A 180 13.65 -20.51 -14.77
C PRO A 180 13.16 -21.87 -14.29
N LYS A 181 14.09 -22.69 -13.79
CA LYS A 181 13.73 -23.95 -13.14
C LYS A 181 12.78 -23.65 -11.98
N THR A 182 11.68 -24.40 -11.91
CA THR A 182 10.76 -24.32 -10.78
C THR A 182 11.48 -24.73 -9.49
N GLY A 183 11.37 -23.88 -8.46
CA GLY A 183 11.86 -24.21 -7.12
C GLY A 183 11.02 -25.30 -6.44
N HIS A 184 11.49 -25.80 -5.31
CA HIS A 184 10.76 -26.76 -4.48
C HIS A 184 9.93 -26.02 -3.41
N SER A 185 8.60 -26.16 -3.43
CA SER A 185 7.69 -25.41 -2.56
C SER A 185 7.45 -26.03 -1.18
N PHE A 186 7.96 -27.24 -0.92
CA PHE A 186 7.74 -28.00 0.31
C PHE A 186 6.24 -28.14 0.69
N GLY A 187 5.38 -28.26 -0.32
CA GLY A 187 3.93 -28.40 -0.13
C GLY A 187 3.16 -27.08 -0.02
N ALA A 188 3.82 -25.92 -0.18
CA ALA A 188 3.13 -24.64 -0.23
C ALA A 188 2.21 -24.55 -1.46
N ALA A 189 0.95 -24.15 -1.23
CA ALA A 189 -0.05 -23.95 -2.29
C ALA A 189 0.09 -22.53 -2.90
N ILE A 190 1.17 -22.30 -3.64
CA ILE A 190 1.41 -21.04 -4.33
C ILE A 190 0.71 -21.11 -5.71
N PRO A 191 -0.30 -20.27 -5.98
CA PRO A 191 -1.05 -20.34 -7.23
C PRO A 191 -0.22 -19.82 -8.40
N LYS A 192 -0.70 -20.08 -9.63
CA LYS A 192 -0.14 -19.46 -10.83
C LYS A 192 -0.46 -17.97 -10.89
N ASP A 193 -1.72 -17.61 -10.63
CA ASP A 193 -2.20 -16.23 -10.55
C ASP A 193 -2.85 -15.99 -9.18
N VAL A 194 -2.51 -14.89 -8.54
CA VAL A 194 -3.09 -14.48 -7.27
C VAL A 194 -4.37 -13.71 -7.58
N THR A 195 -5.53 -14.35 -7.41
CA THR A 195 -6.83 -13.68 -7.58
C THR A 195 -7.32 -13.11 -6.24
N ALA A 196 -8.23 -12.14 -6.29
CA ALA A 196 -8.86 -11.62 -5.07
C ALA A 196 -9.58 -12.76 -4.29
N GLU A 197 -10.14 -13.73 -5.01
CA GLU A 197 -10.75 -14.93 -4.44
C GLU A 197 -9.73 -15.85 -3.75
N PHE A 198 -8.54 -16.03 -4.34
CA PHE A 198 -7.46 -16.76 -3.67
C PHE A 198 -7.04 -16.07 -2.36
N VAL A 199 -6.88 -14.74 -2.37
CA VAL A 199 -6.58 -13.97 -1.16
C VAL A 199 -7.67 -14.16 -0.11
N ARG A 200 -8.96 -14.10 -0.51
CA ARG A 200 -10.11 -14.36 0.37
C ARG A 200 -10.03 -15.75 1.00
N GLU A 201 -9.77 -16.80 0.20
CA GLU A 201 -9.66 -18.17 0.71
C GLU A 201 -8.54 -18.34 1.74
N GLU A 202 -7.36 -17.81 1.48
CA GLU A 202 -6.21 -17.91 2.38
C GLU A 202 -6.46 -17.17 3.70
N VAL A 203 -7.12 -16.01 3.64
CA VAL A 203 -7.56 -15.26 4.82
C VAL A 203 -8.66 -16.00 5.59
N ALA A 204 -9.63 -16.61 4.90
CA ALA A 204 -10.72 -17.37 5.54
C ALA A 204 -10.19 -18.59 6.30
N ARG A 205 -9.20 -19.29 5.72
CA ARG A 205 -8.50 -20.44 6.30
C ARG A 205 -7.49 -20.06 7.38
N GLY A 206 -7.23 -18.76 7.58
CA GLY A 206 -6.26 -18.25 8.57
C GLY A 206 -4.79 -18.51 8.20
N ARG A 207 -4.49 -18.77 6.92
CA ARG A 207 -3.13 -18.95 6.40
C ARG A 207 -2.47 -17.64 5.96
N ALA A 208 -3.27 -16.60 5.74
CA ALA A 208 -2.83 -15.25 5.43
C ALA A 208 -3.59 -14.23 6.30
N VAL A 209 -2.98 -13.06 6.50
CA VAL A 209 -3.58 -11.94 7.26
C VAL A 209 -3.44 -10.63 6.49
N ILE A 210 -4.41 -9.73 6.67
CA ILE A 210 -4.40 -8.38 6.11
C ILE A 210 -4.48 -7.38 7.28
N PRO A 211 -3.35 -6.81 7.72
CA PRO A 211 -3.34 -5.88 8.85
C PRO A 211 -3.81 -4.48 8.39
N ASN A 212 -5.10 -4.20 8.52
CA ASN A 212 -5.69 -3.00 7.92
C ASN A 212 -6.80 -2.35 8.79
N ASN A 213 -6.40 -1.92 9.99
CA ASN A 213 -7.28 -1.25 10.96
C ASN A 213 -8.20 -0.20 10.29
N ILE A 214 -9.48 -0.16 10.68
CA ILE A 214 -10.48 0.79 10.18
C ILE A 214 -10.15 2.26 10.50
N ASN A 215 -9.22 2.49 11.43
CA ASN A 215 -8.69 3.82 11.78
C ASN A 215 -7.38 4.16 11.05
N HIS A 216 -6.94 3.30 10.13
CA HIS A 216 -5.84 3.56 9.20
C HIS A 216 -6.35 3.44 7.75
N PRO A 217 -7.23 4.38 7.34
CA PRO A 217 -7.80 4.40 6.00
C PRO A 217 -6.73 4.72 4.94
#